data_AF-A0A1B2E2X6-F1
#
_entry.id   AF-A0A1B2E2X6-F1
#
_cell.length_a   1.000
_cell.length_b   1.000
_cell.length_c   1.000
_cell.angle_alpha   90.00
_cell.angle_beta   90.00
_cell.angle_gamma   90.00
#
_symmetry.space_group_name_H-M   'P 1'
#
loop_
_entity.id
_entity.type
_entity.pdbx_description
1 polymer ?
#
loop_
_entity_poly.entity_id
_entity_poly.type
_entity_poly.pdbx_seq_one_letter_code
_entity_poly.pdbx_strand_id
1 'polypeptide(L)' 'MTYVSTEDISPQMFIAVLLFLLVIAPLFSLGIMRLFQGKKKAGFTLMGSGVGVYIVFQLIMSLFFDK' A
#
# COMPACT_ATOMS: atom_id res chain seq x y z
N MET A 1 1.15 -28.06 -9.12
CA MET A 1 0.88 -26.69 -8.64
C MET A 1 0.41 -25.91 -9.83
N THR A 2 -0.84 -25.46 -9.84
CA THR A 2 -1.33 -24.54 -10.88
C THR A 2 -0.54 -23.25 -10.68
N TYR A 3 0.48 -23.04 -11.51
CA TYR A 3 1.17 -21.77 -11.56
C TYR A 3 0.11 -20.76 -11.99
N VAL A 4 -0.16 -19.78 -11.13
CA VAL A 4 -0.98 -18.63 -11.49
C VAL A 4 -0.21 -17.96 -12.63
N SER A 5 -0.71 -18.11 -13.85
CA SER A 5 -0.12 -17.49 -15.04
C SER A 5 -0.16 -15.97 -14.84
N THR A 6 1.00 -15.36 -14.61
CA THR A 6 1.17 -13.91 -14.49
C THR A 6 0.74 -13.15 -15.75
N GLU A 7 0.55 -13.85 -16.86
CA GLU A 7 0.01 -13.33 -18.12
C GLU A 7 -1.42 -12.77 -17.96
N ASP A 8 -2.21 -13.32 -17.03
CA ASP A 8 -3.59 -12.88 -16.77
C ASP A 8 -3.68 -11.79 -15.69
N ILE A 9 -2.57 -11.41 -15.05
CA ILE A 9 -2.56 -10.41 -13.99
C ILE A 9 -2.39 -9.03 -14.62
N SER A 10 -3.36 -8.13 -14.39
CA SER A 10 -3.22 -6.76 -14.85
C SER A 10 -1.98 -6.11 -14.22
N PRO A 11 -1.20 -5.32 -14.98
CA PRO A 11 -0.04 -4.60 -14.44
C PRO A 11 -0.40 -3.76 -13.21
N GLN A 12 -1.62 -3.22 -13.17
CA GLN A 12 -2.17 -2.47 -12.04
C GLN A 12 -2.23 -3.33 -10.76
N MET A 13 -2.73 -4.57 -10.86
CA MET A 13 -2.86 -5.48 -9.73
C MET A 13 -1.49 -5.91 -9.21
N PHE A 14 -0.54 -6.18 -10.12
CA PHE A 14 0.82 -6.52 -9.72
C PHE A 14 1.49 -5.39 -8.93
N ILE A 15 1.42 -4.15 -9.44
CA ILE A 15 2.00 -2.99 -8.78
C ILE A 15 1.28 -2.69 -7.46
N ALA A 16 -0.04 -2.83 -7.40
CA ALA A 16 -0.82 -2.65 -6.16
C ALA A 16 -0.37 -3.61 -5.05
N VAL A 17 -0.12 -4.88 -5.38
CA VAL A 17 0.38 -5.87 -4.42
C VAL A 17 1.79 -5.50 -3.95
N LEU A 18 2.69 -5.10 -4.86
CA LEU A 18 4.03 -4.67 -4.48
C LEU A 18 4.00 -3.43 -3.57
N LEU A 19 3.19 -2.43 -3.90
CA LEU A 19 3.00 -1.23 -3.09
C LEU A 19 2.49 -1.60 -1.70
N PHE A 20 1.54 -2.53 -1.63
CA PHE A 20 1.00 -2.99 -0.37
C PHE A 20 2.05 -3.69 0.48
N LEU A 21 2.76 -4.67 -0.08
CA LEU A 21 3.74 -5.48 0.64
C LEU A 21 4.97 -4.67 1.08
N LEU A 22 5.46 -3.79 0.22
CA LEU A 22 6.73 -3.08 0.45
C LEU A 22 6.56 -1.76 1.20
N VAL A 23 5.37 -1.14 1.14
CA VAL A 23 5.17 0.21 1.68
C VAL A 23 4.02 0.25 2.69
N ILE A 24 2.82 -0.11 2.28
CA ILE A 24 1.63 0.07 3.14
C ILE A 24 1.68 -0.84 4.36
N ALA A 25 1.94 -2.14 4.19
CA ALA A 25 1.97 -3.09 5.29
C ALA A 25 3.06 -2.76 6.34
N PRO A 26 4.31 -2.41 5.97
CA PRO A 26 5.30 -1.95 6.93
C PRO A 26 4.90 -0.66 7.67
N LEU A 27 4.34 0.34 6.96
CA LEU A 27 3.89 1.59 7.58
C LEU A 27 2.78 1.36 8.61
N PHE A 28 1.82 0.50 8.29
CA PHE A 28 0.76 0.12 9.22
C PHE A 28 1.29 -0.69 10.40
N SER A 29 2.18 -1.67 10.16
CA SER A 29 2.79 -2.48 11.21
C SER A 29 3.56 -1.60 12.22
N LEU A 30 4.42 -0.72 11.72
CA LEU A 30 5.14 0.26 12.54
C LEU A 30 4.16 1.23 13.22
N GLY A 31 3.13 1.68 12.52
CA GLY A 31 2.08 2.54 13.08
C GLY A 31 1.42 1.91 14.30
N ILE A 32 0.98 0.65 14.20
CA ILE A 32 0.37 -0.12 15.29
C ILE A 32 1.35 -0.27 16.45
N MET A 33 2.61 -0.63 16.16
CA MET A 33 3.67 -0.73 17.18
C MET A 33 3.83 0.59 17.95
N ARG A 34 3.83 1.74 17.26
CA ARG A 34 3.92 3.06 17.91
C ARG A 34 2.70 3.38 18.77
N LEU A 35 1.50 2.93 18.38
CA LEU A 35 0.30 3.09 19.20
C LEU A 35 0.40 2.27 20.50
N PHE A 36 0.88 1.03 20.44
CA PHE A 36 1.12 0.21 21.64
C PHE A 36 2.21 0.78 22.54
N GLN A 37 3.17 1.53 21.99
CA GLN A 37 4.16 2.27 22.78
C GLN A 37 3.62 3.59 23.38
N GLY A 38 2.32 3.88 23.26
CA GLY A 38 1.71 5.14 23.72
C GLY A 38 2.04 6.36 22.84
N LYS A 39 2.80 6.19 21.75
CA LYS A 39 3.22 7.26 20.82
C LYS A 39 2.13 7.56 19.78
N LYS A 40 0.97 7.99 20.26
CA LYS A 40 -0.26 8.18 19.45
C LYS A 40 -0.03 9.02 18.18
N LYS A 41 0.61 10.19 18.31
CA LYS A 41 0.87 11.09 17.18
C LYS A 41 1.68 10.39 16.08
N ALA A 42 2.78 9.76 16.45
CA ALA A 42 3.63 9.03 15.50
C ALA A 42 2.91 7.84 14.86
N GLY A 43 2.13 7.07 15.62
CA GLY A 43 1.36 5.95 15.10
C GLY A 43 0.33 6.38 14.06
N PHE A 44 -0.45 7.42 14.35
CA PHE A 44 -1.43 7.95 13.40
C PHE A 44 -0.78 8.62 12.19
N THR A 45 0.36 9.31 12.34
CA THR A 45 1.10 9.85 11.20
C THR A 45 1.56 8.73 10.25
N LEU A 46 2.07 7.62 10.79
CA LEU A 46 2.49 6.47 9.96
C LEU A 46 1.32 5.82 9.24
N MET A 47 0.21 5.55 9.94
CA MET A 47 -1.00 4.98 9.30
C MET A 47 -1.57 5.94 8.25
N GLY A 48 -1.69 7.22 8.58
CA GLY A 48 -2.15 8.26 7.67
C GLY A 48 -1.25 8.38 6.43
N SER A 49 0.07 8.25 6.59
CA SER A 49 1.00 8.23 5.45
C SER A 49 0.80 7.00 4.56
N GLY A 50 0.51 5.83 5.13
CA GLY A 50 0.18 4.63 4.35
C GLY A 50 -1.10 4.80 3.52
N VAL A 51 -2.13 5.38 4.12
CA VAL A 51 -3.36 5.75 3.39
C VAL A 51 -3.08 6.79 2.31
N GLY A 52 -2.29 7.82 2.62
CA GLY A 52 -1.89 8.85 1.67
C GLY A 52 -1.16 8.30 0.44
N VAL A 53 -0.23 7.36 0.65
CA VAL A 53 0.47 6.67 -0.44
C VAL A 53 -0.51 5.92 -1.35
N TYR A 54 -1.49 5.21 -0.77
CA TYR A 54 -2.50 4.51 -1.57
C TYR A 54 -3.36 5.46 -2.40
N ILE A 55 -3.75 6.61 -1.84
CA ILE A 55 -4.51 7.64 -2.57
C ILE A 55 -3.69 8.19 -3.74
N VAL A 56 -2.41 8.52 -3.51
CA VAL A 56 -1.51 9.01 -4.58
C VAL A 56 -1.34 7.94 -5.66
N PHE A 57 -1.18 6.67 -5.29
CA PHE A 57 -1.14 5.58 -6.25
C PHE A 57 -2.40 5.51 -7.10
N GLN A 58 -3.59 5.55 -6.50
CA GLN A 58 -4.86 5.52 -7.24
C GLN A 58 -4.97 6.68 -8.24
N LEU A 59 -4.56 7.89 -7.86
CA LEU A 59 -4.53 9.05 -8.76
C LEU A 59 -3.59 8.85 -9.95
N ILE A 60 -2.40 8.30 -9.71
CA ILE A 60 -1.44 7.99 -10.78
C ILE A 60 -2.02 6.92 -11.70
N MET A 61 -2.56 5.83 -11.15
CA MET A 61 -3.11 4.75 -11.96
C MET A 61 -4.28 5.22 -12.82
N SER A 62 -5.18 6.05 -12.28
CA SER A 62 -6.26 6.65 -13.06
C SER A 62 -5.71 7.56 -14.17
N LEU A 63 -4.71 8.40 -13.89
CA LEU A 63 -4.14 9.29 -14.92
C LEU A 63 -3.48 8.53 -16.08
N PHE A 64 -2.79 7.42 -15.80
CA PHE A 64 -1.96 6.71 -16.79
C PHE A 64 -2.63 5.49 -17.43
N PHE A 65 -3.58 4.85 -16.75
CA PHE A 65 -4.21 3.61 -17.22
C PHE A 65 -5.71 3.74 -17.51
N ASP A 66 -6.35 4.87 -17.18
CA ASP A 66 -7.77 5.13 -17.48
C ASP A 66 -7.89 5.85 -18.84
N LYS A 67 -7.41 5.19 -19.90
CA LYS A 67 -7.55 5.64 -21.29
C LYS A 67 -7.75 4.47 -22.25
#